data_AF-A0AAW2Z0A1-F1
#
_entry.id   AF-A0AAW2Z0A1-F1
#
_cell.length_a   1.000
_cell.length_b   1.000
_cell.length_c   1.000
_cell.angle_alpha   90.00
_cell.angle_beta   90.00
_cell.angle_gamma   90.00
#
_symmetry.space_group_name_H-M   'P 1'
#
loop_
_entity.id
_entity.type
_entity.pdbx_description
1 polymer ?
#
loop_
_entity_poly.entity_id
_entity_poly.type
_entity_poly.pdbx_seq_one_letter_code
_entity_poly.pdbx_strand_id
1 'polypeptide(L)'
;MSTEQTEEPEEDLVETTENLDNRPKRRPHQIIQPFPSGDQQQPPYNYMMHSNDENQQPTDEELMHKHPNFQEIKEQDRFLPIANINRIMKKSLPANAKISKEAKECVQECVSEYISFITNEASDLCVHEKRKTINGNDLLRAMQNLGFESYFEPLRLYLQRYQDFTKGDKTTKSGKRKQDE
;
A
#
# COMPACT_ATOMS: atom_id res chain seq x y z
N MET A 1 7.38 70.68 28.06
CA MET A 1 6.48 69.51 27.96
C MET A 1 7.36 68.34 27.58
N SER A 2 7.67 67.52 28.57
CA SER A 2 8.64 66.44 28.49
C SER A 2 7.96 65.19 27.93
N THR A 3 8.61 64.53 26.97
CA THR A 3 8.17 63.26 26.39
C THR A 3 8.39 62.13 27.40
N GLU A 4 7.31 61.48 27.79
CA GLU A 4 7.27 60.28 28.63
C GLU A 4 7.80 59.07 27.82
N GLN A 5 8.86 58.44 28.30
CA GLN A 5 9.35 57.15 27.80
C GLN A 5 8.58 56.05 28.51
N THR A 6 7.83 55.26 27.76
CA THR A 6 7.21 54.03 28.25
C THR A 6 8.19 52.88 28.01
N GLU A 7 8.78 52.34 29.08
CA GLU A 7 9.55 51.09 29.06
C GLU A 7 8.57 49.91 28.99
N GLU A 8 8.73 49.04 27.99
CA GLU A 8 8.05 47.74 27.92
C GLU A 8 8.80 46.72 28.82
N PRO A 9 8.10 45.80 29.50
CA PRO A 9 8.76 44.75 30.26
C PRO A 9 9.20 43.61 29.32
N GLU A 10 10.45 43.17 29.42
CA GLU A 10 10.94 41.94 28.80
C GLU A 10 10.22 40.72 29.42
N GLU A 11 9.47 39.98 28.61
CA GLU A 11 8.97 38.65 29.00
C GLU A 11 10.10 37.62 28.85
N ASP A 12 10.57 37.11 30.00
CA ASP A 12 11.50 35.99 30.09
C ASP A 12 10.97 34.76 29.31
N LEU A 13 11.69 34.40 28.24
CA LEU A 13 11.54 33.12 27.55
C LEU A 13 11.89 31.98 28.53
N VAL A 14 10.88 31.35 29.10
CA VAL A 14 11.06 30.05 29.77
C VAL A 14 11.19 28.98 28.69
N GLU A 15 12.43 28.67 28.31
CA GLU A 15 12.78 27.57 27.42
C GLU A 15 12.48 26.23 28.12
N THR A 16 11.24 25.72 27.96
CA THR A 16 10.93 24.34 28.35
C THR A 16 11.58 23.41 27.34
N THR A 17 12.81 22.98 27.62
CA THR A 17 13.43 21.85 26.93
C THR A 17 12.67 20.58 27.28
N GLU A 18 11.64 20.25 26.50
CA GLU A 18 11.03 18.92 26.55
C GLU A 18 12.07 17.89 26.09
N ASN A 19 12.44 17.00 27.02
CA ASN A 19 13.29 15.84 26.79
C ASN A 19 12.77 15.00 25.61
N LEU A 20 13.42 15.11 24.45
CA LEU A 20 13.11 14.35 23.23
C LEU A 20 13.37 12.83 23.35
N ASP A 21 13.98 12.37 24.45
CA ASP A 21 14.41 10.98 24.64
C ASP A 21 13.34 10.03 25.18
N ASN A 22 12.16 10.52 25.60
CA ASN A 22 11.15 9.68 26.24
C ASN A 22 9.95 9.29 25.35
N ARG A 23 10.07 9.42 24.02
CA ARG A 23 9.07 8.84 23.12
C ARG A 23 9.16 7.31 23.15
N PRO A 24 8.04 6.57 23.30
CA PRO A 24 8.06 5.12 23.20
C PRO A 24 8.63 4.72 21.84
N LYS A 25 9.75 3.98 21.87
CA LYS A 25 10.40 3.43 20.68
C LYS A 25 9.34 2.68 19.87
N ARG A 26 8.96 3.23 18.71
CA ARG A 26 8.06 2.54 17.79
C ARG A 26 8.69 1.19 17.50
N ARG A 27 7.93 0.10 17.69
CA ARG A 27 8.34 -1.24 17.27
C ARG A 27 8.86 -1.12 15.83
N PRO A 28 10.06 -1.64 15.50
CA PRO A 28 10.53 -1.62 14.14
C PRO A 28 9.42 -2.23 13.29
N HIS A 29 8.96 -1.45 12.30
CA HIS A 29 8.01 -1.95 11.31
C HIS A 29 8.56 -3.29 10.84
N GLN A 30 7.79 -4.36 10.99
CA GLN A 30 8.12 -5.62 10.33
C GLN A 30 8.23 -5.26 8.84
N ILE A 31 9.46 -5.25 8.36
CA ILE A 31 9.78 -5.16 6.95
C ILE A 31 8.99 -6.30 6.33
N ILE A 32 8.02 -5.98 5.47
CA ILE A 32 7.47 -6.94 4.54
C ILE A 32 8.68 -7.39 3.73
N GLN A 33 9.18 -8.58 4.04
CA GLN A 33 10.33 -9.13 3.33
C GLN A 33 9.95 -9.18 1.85
N PRO A 34 10.84 -8.79 0.93
CA PRO A 34 10.62 -9.11 -0.48
C PRO A 34 10.40 -10.62 -0.58
N PHE A 35 9.30 -11.03 -1.20
CA PHE A 35 9.02 -12.44 -1.42
C PHE A 35 10.25 -13.11 -2.07
N PRO A 36 10.81 -14.17 -1.48
CA PRO A 36 11.98 -14.83 -2.04
C PRO A 36 11.63 -15.39 -3.42
N SER A 37 12.48 -15.11 -4.40
CA SER A 37 12.41 -15.66 -5.76
C SER A 37 12.87 -17.13 -5.77
N GLY A 38 12.14 -17.99 -5.07
CA GLY A 38 12.38 -19.43 -5.03
C GLY A 38 11.07 -20.17 -4.84
N ASP A 39 10.70 -20.95 -5.85
CA ASP A 39 9.67 -21.99 -5.89
C ASP A 39 8.80 -22.15 -4.63
N GLN A 40 7.89 -21.19 -4.44
CA GLN A 40 6.64 -21.46 -3.74
C GLN A 40 5.58 -21.49 -4.83
N GLN A 41 4.94 -22.65 -4.98
CA GLN A 41 3.73 -22.81 -5.79
C GLN A 41 2.70 -21.79 -5.30
N GLN A 42 2.64 -20.64 -5.98
CA GLN A 42 1.48 -19.78 -5.89
C GLN A 42 0.30 -20.54 -6.51
N PRO A 43 -0.92 -20.45 -5.96
CA PRO A 43 -2.08 -20.88 -6.71
C PRO A 43 -2.09 -20.07 -8.03
N PRO A 44 -2.41 -20.68 -9.17
CA PRO A 44 -2.33 -19.99 -10.43
C PRO A 44 -3.39 -18.88 -10.44
N TYR A 45 -2.95 -17.61 -10.48
CA TYR A 45 -3.78 -16.44 -10.85
C TYR A 45 -4.29 -16.50 -12.30
N ASN A 46 -4.27 -17.67 -12.94
CA ASN A 46 -4.54 -17.88 -14.35
C ASN A 46 -6.04 -17.82 -14.71
N TYR A 47 -6.91 -17.32 -13.83
CA TYR A 47 -8.36 -17.35 -14.03
C TYR A 47 -8.94 -16.15 -14.80
N MET A 48 -8.10 -15.31 -15.40
CA MET A 48 -8.57 -14.22 -16.26
C MET A 48 -8.02 -14.28 -17.69
N MET A 49 -7.28 -15.34 -18.05
CA MET A 49 -6.45 -15.36 -19.26
C MET A 49 -6.68 -16.58 -20.11
N HIS A 50 -7.82 -16.69 -20.79
CA HIS A 50 -7.91 -17.51 -22.00
C HIS A 50 -8.84 -16.88 -23.06
N SER A 51 -8.24 -16.56 -24.21
CA SER A 51 -8.93 -16.17 -25.44
C SER A 51 -9.04 -17.40 -26.37
N ASN A 52 -10.19 -17.50 -27.04
CA ASN A 52 -10.46 -18.14 -28.33
C ASN A 52 -10.24 -19.66 -28.47
N ASP A 53 -11.31 -20.43 -28.26
CA ASP A 53 -11.73 -21.48 -29.20
C ASP A 53 -13.27 -21.47 -29.28
N GLU A 54 -13.81 -21.16 -30.47
CA GLU A 54 -15.24 -21.21 -30.72
C GLU A 54 -15.68 -22.67 -30.79
N ASN A 55 -16.82 -22.96 -30.15
CA ASN A 55 -17.64 -24.15 -30.34
C ASN A 55 -17.37 -25.35 -29.40
N GLN A 56 -17.48 -25.11 -28.09
CA GLN A 56 -18.24 -25.98 -27.19
C GLN A 56 -18.55 -25.20 -25.90
N GLN A 57 -19.82 -24.88 -25.62
CA GLN A 57 -20.20 -24.37 -24.30
C GLN A 57 -20.11 -25.53 -23.30
N PRO A 58 -19.22 -25.49 -22.30
CA PRO A 58 -19.20 -26.51 -21.25
C PRO A 58 -20.42 -26.31 -20.35
N THR A 59 -21.04 -27.40 -19.92
CA THR A 59 -22.17 -27.37 -18.99
C THR A 59 -21.71 -26.93 -17.60
N ASP A 60 -22.61 -26.32 -16.82
CA ASP A 60 -22.31 -25.80 -15.47
C ASP A 60 -21.68 -26.86 -14.53
N GLU A 61 -21.94 -28.15 -14.76
CA GLU A 61 -21.34 -29.27 -14.02
C GLU A 61 -19.86 -29.53 -14.37
N GLU A 62 -19.43 -29.32 -15.62
CA GLU A 62 -18.03 -29.52 -16.05
C GLU A 62 -17.09 -28.42 -15.56
N LEU A 63 -17.61 -27.20 -15.38
CA LEU A 63 -16.85 -26.07 -14.80
C LEU A 63 -16.48 -26.31 -13.34
N MET A 64 -17.33 -27.00 -12.57
CA MET A 64 -17.06 -27.30 -11.15
C MET A 64 -16.04 -28.41 -10.92
N HIS A 65 -15.89 -29.36 -11.86
CA HIS A 65 -15.09 -30.57 -11.63
C HIS A 65 -13.59 -30.45 -12.01
N LYS A 66 -13.14 -29.35 -12.61
CA LYS A 66 -11.73 -29.13 -12.98
C LYS A 66 -10.88 -28.38 -11.96
N HIS A 67 -11.45 -27.84 -10.89
CA HIS A 67 -10.70 -27.10 -9.88
C HIS A 67 -11.09 -27.49 -8.45
N PRO A 68 -10.43 -28.50 -7.84
CA PRO A 68 -10.67 -28.87 -6.44
C PRO A 68 -10.10 -27.85 -5.44
N ASN A 69 -9.77 -26.63 -5.88
CA ASN A 69 -9.11 -25.60 -5.09
C ASN A 69 -9.65 -24.19 -5.37
N PHE A 70 -10.92 -24.06 -5.74
CA PHE A 70 -11.68 -22.89 -5.29
C PHE A 70 -11.76 -22.99 -3.75
N GLN A 71 -10.66 -22.66 -3.08
CA GLN A 71 -10.76 -22.22 -1.70
C GLN A 71 -11.65 -20.99 -1.80
N GLU A 72 -12.91 -21.17 -1.40
CA GLU A 72 -13.84 -20.09 -1.20
C GLU A 72 -13.11 -19.06 -0.33
N ILE A 73 -12.62 -18.00 -0.97
CA ILE A 73 -11.90 -16.94 -0.26
C ILE A 73 -12.93 -16.40 0.69
N LYS A 74 -12.73 -16.67 1.99
CA LYS A 74 -13.69 -16.26 3.00
C LYS A 74 -13.87 -14.78 2.84
N GLU A 75 -15.12 -14.34 2.87
CA GLU A 75 -15.43 -12.92 2.65
C GLU A 75 -14.65 -12.00 3.61
N GLN A 76 -14.38 -12.49 4.82
CA GLN A 76 -13.54 -11.82 5.82
C GLN A 76 -12.07 -11.66 5.39
N ASP A 77 -11.52 -12.57 4.58
CA ASP A 77 -10.14 -12.50 4.09
C ASP A 77 -9.97 -11.42 3.00
N ARG A 78 -11.08 -10.96 2.39
CA ARG A 78 -11.08 -9.88 1.39
C ARG A 78 -11.03 -8.50 2.02
N PHE A 79 -11.43 -8.38 3.29
CA PHE A 79 -11.63 -7.10 3.94
C PHE A 79 -10.44 -6.68 4.80
N LEU A 80 -10.05 -5.41 4.69
CA LEU A 80 -9.10 -4.82 5.62
C LEU A 80 -9.74 -4.67 7.00
N PRO A 81 -8.98 -4.73 8.11
CA PRO A 81 -9.52 -4.56 9.45
C PRO A 81 -10.28 -3.23 9.59
N ILE A 82 -11.51 -3.28 10.10
CA ILE A 82 -12.39 -2.10 10.25
C ILE A 82 -11.75 -0.97 11.06
N ALA A 83 -10.87 -1.32 12.01
CA ALA A 83 -10.11 -0.36 12.80
C ALA A 83 -9.15 0.49 11.95
N ASN A 84 -8.53 -0.10 10.92
CA ASN A 84 -7.67 0.62 9.99
C ASN A 84 -8.48 1.56 9.09
N ILE A 85 -9.65 1.10 8.60
CA ILE A 85 -10.59 1.93 7.83
C ILE A 85 -11.02 3.14 8.66
N ASN A 86 -11.52 2.93 9.88
CA ASN A 86 -11.94 3.99 10.79
C ASN A 86 -10.82 5.02 11.04
N ARG A 87 -9.59 4.55 11.27
CA ARG A 87 -8.44 5.43 11.51
C ARG A 87 -8.13 6.32 10.31
N ILE A 88 -8.24 5.80 9.09
CA ILE A 88 -7.97 6.58 7.87
C ILE A 88 -9.11 7.58 7.63
N MET A 89 -10.37 7.15 7.70
CA MET A 89 -11.53 8.03 7.52
C MET A 89 -11.50 9.22 8.48
N LYS A 90 -11.12 8.99 9.74
CA LYS A 90 -10.98 10.04 10.77
C LYS A 90 -9.94 11.10 10.44
N LYS A 91 -8.90 10.81 9.65
CA LYS A 91 -7.88 11.79 9.27
C LYS A 91 -8.43 12.89 8.37
N SER A 92 -9.51 12.60 7.65
CA SER A 92 -10.17 13.54 6.75
C SER A 92 -11.30 14.31 7.44
N LEU A 93 -11.48 14.14 8.75
CA LEU A 93 -12.58 14.71 9.53
C LEU A 93 -12.06 15.48 10.75
N PRO A 94 -12.85 16.42 11.30
CA PRO A 94 -12.55 17.05 12.60
C PRO A 94 -12.39 16.03 13.73
N ALA A 95 -11.57 16.36 14.74
CA ALA A 95 -11.20 15.44 15.82
C ALA A 95 -12.42 14.82 16.55
N ASN A 96 -13.50 15.59 16.71
CA ASN A 96 -14.72 15.20 17.42
C ASN A 96 -15.80 14.56 16.52
N ALA A 97 -15.61 14.50 15.19
CA ALA A 97 -16.60 13.97 14.27
C ALA A 97 -16.86 12.48 14.54
N LYS A 98 -18.11 12.01 14.50
CA LYS A 98 -18.44 10.58 14.66
C LYS A 98 -18.70 9.95 13.29
N ILE A 99 -18.32 8.68 13.12
CA ILE A 99 -18.55 7.89 11.91
C ILE A 99 -19.45 6.72 12.31
N SER A 100 -20.58 6.55 11.62
CA SER A 100 -21.50 5.44 11.87
C SER A 100 -20.87 4.08 11.53
N LYS A 101 -21.48 3.00 12.01
CA LYS A 101 -21.01 1.65 11.71
C LYS A 101 -21.14 1.37 10.21
N GLU A 102 -22.28 1.70 9.65
CA GLU A 102 -22.68 1.47 8.26
C GLU A 102 -21.74 2.21 7.30
N ALA A 103 -21.32 3.44 7.63
CA ALA A 103 -20.37 4.18 6.81
C ALA A 103 -18.98 3.52 6.77
N LYS A 104 -18.55 2.91 7.89
CA LYS A 104 -17.26 2.20 7.93
C LYS A 104 -17.32 0.89 7.13
N GLU A 105 -18.44 0.18 7.18
CA GLU A 105 -18.67 -1.05 6.41
C GLU A 105 -18.75 -0.77 4.91
N CYS A 106 -19.50 0.27 4.51
CA CYS A 106 -19.57 0.71 3.12
C CYS A 106 -18.17 1.06 2.56
N VAL A 107 -17.37 1.83 3.31
CA VAL A 107 -16.00 2.15 2.86
C VAL A 107 -15.10 0.90 2.85
N GLN A 108 -15.30 -0.05 3.75
CA GLN A 108 -14.54 -1.31 3.76
C GLN A 108 -14.82 -2.13 2.48
N GLU A 109 -16.07 -2.20 2.05
CA GLU A 109 -16.47 -2.83 0.78
C GLU A 109 -15.86 -2.06 -0.41
N CYS A 110 -16.03 -0.74 -0.47
CA CYS A 110 -15.49 0.08 -1.54
C CYS A 110 -13.97 -0.01 -1.68
N VAL A 111 -13.23 -0.09 -0.57
CA VAL A 111 -11.77 -0.22 -0.62
C VAL A 111 -11.34 -1.59 -1.16
N SER A 112 -12.12 -2.63 -0.87
CA SER A 112 -11.84 -3.98 -1.35
C SER A 112 -12.09 -4.07 -2.87
N GLU A 113 -13.18 -3.45 -3.33
CA GLU A 113 -13.44 -3.27 -4.75
C GLU A 113 -12.38 -2.41 -5.42
N TYR A 114 -11.97 -1.30 -4.81
CA TYR A 114 -10.92 -0.42 -5.34
C TYR A 114 -9.60 -1.17 -5.57
N ILE A 115 -9.16 -2.00 -4.61
CA ILE A 115 -7.95 -2.81 -4.77
C ILE A 115 -8.09 -3.73 -5.99
N SER A 116 -9.24 -4.38 -6.12
CA SER A 116 -9.52 -5.31 -7.22
C SER A 116 -9.56 -4.56 -8.56
N PHE A 117 -10.22 -3.41 -8.61
CA PHE A 117 -10.37 -2.57 -9.79
C PHE A 117 -9.02 -2.08 -10.34
N ILE A 118 -8.18 -1.50 -9.48
CA ILE A 118 -6.84 -1.05 -9.89
C ILE A 118 -5.96 -2.23 -10.31
N THR A 119 -6.03 -3.35 -9.58
CA THR A 119 -5.20 -4.52 -9.87
C THR A 119 -5.59 -5.19 -11.18
N ASN A 120 -6.88 -5.18 -11.53
CA ASN A 120 -7.38 -5.71 -12.80
C ASN A 120 -6.83 -4.89 -13.99
N GLU A 121 -6.95 -3.57 -13.97
CA GLU A 121 -6.38 -2.70 -15.02
C GLU A 121 -4.86 -2.90 -15.15
N ALA A 122 -4.14 -2.96 -14.03
CA ALA A 122 -2.69 -3.19 -14.06
C ALA A 122 -2.31 -4.59 -14.56
N SER A 123 -3.15 -5.59 -14.29
CA SER A 123 -3.00 -6.95 -14.83
C SER A 123 -3.16 -6.95 -16.35
N ASP A 124 -4.15 -6.25 -16.88
CA ASP A 124 -4.38 -6.15 -18.32
C ASP A 124 -3.20 -5.48 -19.03
N LEU A 125 -2.66 -4.40 -18.46
CA LEU A 125 -1.43 -3.75 -18.95
C LEU A 125 -0.22 -4.69 -18.92
N CYS A 126 -0.05 -5.44 -17.83
CA CYS A 126 1.03 -6.41 -17.68
C CYS A 126 0.96 -7.50 -18.76
N VAL A 127 -0.23 -8.06 -18.99
CA VAL A 127 -0.42 -9.10 -20.01
C VAL A 127 -0.31 -8.55 -21.42
N HIS A 128 -0.79 -7.33 -21.67
CA HIS A 128 -0.61 -6.65 -22.95
C HIS A 128 0.88 -6.53 -23.32
N GLU A 129 1.74 -6.26 -22.33
CA GLU A 129 3.20 -6.26 -22.49
C GLU A 129 3.85 -7.66 -22.46
N LYS A 130 3.05 -8.74 -22.53
CA LYS A 130 3.49 -10.14 -22.50
C LYS A 130 4.28 -10.52 -21.25
N ARG A 131 4.01 -9.87 -20.12
CA ARG A 131 4.59 -10.19 -18.81
C ARG A 131 3.60 -10.99 -17.96
N LYS A 132 4.14 -11.76 -17.02
CA LYS A 132 3.36 -12.55 -16.04
C LYS A 132 3.40 -11.95 -14.63
N THR A 133 4.13 -10.85 -14.44
CA THR A 133 4.35 -10.22 -13.13
C THR A 133 4.06 -8.75 -13.25
N ILE A 134 3.07 -8.29 -12.47
CA ILE A 134 2.71 -6.89 -12.34
C ILE A 134 3.84 -6.15 -11.64
N ASN A 135 4.28 -5.06 -12.26
CA ASN A 135 5.34 -4.19 -11.75
C ASN A 135 4.78 -2.85 -11.28
N GLY A 136 5.59 -2.06 -10.57
CA GLY A 136 5.17 -0.72 -10.10
C GLY A 136 4.76 0.24 -11.22
N ASN A 137 5.33 0.10 -12.42
CA ASN A 137 4.96 0.91 -13.58
C ASN A 137 3.54 0.60 -14.09
N ASP A 138 3.09 -0.66 -13.95
CA ASP A 138 1.73 -1.05 -14.36
C ASP A 138 0.70 -0.36 -13.48
N LEU A 139 0.95 -0.32 -12.16
CA LEU A 139 0.09 0.41 -11.23
C LEU A 139 0.08 1.91 -11.52
N LEU A 140 1.22 2.52 -11.85
CA LEU A 140 1.28 3.94 -12.18
C LEU A 140 0.44 4.28 -13.43
N ARG A 141 0.52 3.44 -14.47
CA ARG A 141 -0.26 3.62 -15.70
C ARG A 141 -1.74 3.32 -15.47
N ALA A 142 -2.07 2.27 -14.72
CA ALA A 142 -3.45 1.96 -14.35
C ALA A 142 -4.12 3.13 -13.63
N MET A 143 -3.42 3.79 -12.70
CA MET A 143 -3.95 4.99 -12.03
C MET A 143 -4.26 6.12 -13.01
N GLN A 144 -3.44 6.33 -14.05
CA GLN A 144 -3.72 7.35 -15.07
C GLN A 144 -4.91 6.94 -15.95
N ASN A 145 -4.93 5.70 -16.46
CA ASN A 145 -5.99 5.20 -17.33
C ASN A 145 -7.38 5.27 -16.67
N LEU A 146 -7.45 4.99 -15.37
CA LEU A 146 -8.68 4.99 -14.60
C LEU A 146 -9.09 6.39 -14.08
N GLY A 147 -8.33 7.44 -14.43
CA GLY A 147 -8.64 8.83 -14.06
C GLY A 147 -8.16 9.26 -12.67
N PHE A 148 -7.30 8.48 -12.01
CA PHE A 148 -6.68 8.81 -10.72
C PHE A 148 -5.33 9.54 -10.88
N GLU A 149 -5.21 10.43 -11.87
CA GLU A 149 -3.96 11.12 -12.24
C GLU A 149 -3.30 11.86 -11.07
N SER A 150 -4.09 12.40 -10.14
CA SER A 150 -3.58 13.07 -8.93
C SER A 150 -2.73 12.17 -8.02
N TYR A 151 -2.86 10.85 -8.15
CA TYR A 151 -2.05 9.87 -7.43
C TYR A 151 -0.72 9.54 -8.13
N PHE A 152 -0.58 9.87 -9.41
CA PHE A 152 0.58 9.47 -10.21
C PHE A 152 1.90 9.98 -9.63
N GLU A 153 2.05 11.29 -9.44
CA GLU A 153 3.31 11.86 -8.96
C GLU A 153 3.68 11.40 -7.53
N PRO A 154 2.76 11.40 -6.55
CA PRO A 154 3.04 10.83 -5.23
C PRO A 154 3.51 9.37 -5.29
N LEU A 155 2.87 8.53 -6.11
CA LEU A 155 3.21 7.11 -6.23
C LEU A 155 4.54 6.91 -6.97
N ARG A 156 4.83 7.71 -8.00
CA ARG A 156 6.10 7.67 -8.74
C ARG A 156 7.28 7.98 -7.81
N LEU A 157 7.15 9.03 -7.00
CA LEU A 157 8.16 9.38 -6.01
C LEU A 157 8.33 8.27 -4.95
N TYR A 158 7.22 7.68 -4.50
CA TYR A 158 7.27 6.56 -3.57
C TYR A 158 8.02 5.36 -4.17
N LEU A 159 7.70 4.98 -5.41
CA LEU A 159 8.34 3.87 -6.11
C LEU A 159 9.85 4.10 -6.27
N GLN A 160 10.26 5.32 -6.63
CA GLN A 160 11.68 5.68 -6.71
C GLN A 160 12.39 5.50 -5.36
N ARG A 161 11.83 6.06 -4.28
CA ARG A 161 12.42 5.94 -2.93
C ARG A 161 12.50 4.49 -2.47
N TYR A 162 11.50 3.68 -2.79
CA TYR A 162 11.50 2.25 -2.48
C TYR A 162 12.64 1.50 -3.20
N GLN A 163 12.87 1.82 -4.49
CA GLN A 163 13.99 1.25 -5.24
C GLN A 163 15.35 1.65 -4.66
N ASP A 164 15.52 2.92 -4.27
CA ASP A 164 16.75 3.39 -3.66
C ASP A 164 17.02 2.70 -2.32
N PHE A 165 15.99 2.58 -1.49
CA PHE A 165 16.06 1.88 -0.20
C PHE A 165 16.47 0.40 -0.37
N THR A 166 15.83 -0.31 -1.31
CA THR A 166 16.12 -1.74 -1.57
C THR A 166 17.49 -1.99 -2.22
N LYS A 167 18.05 -0.98 -2.91
CA LYS A 167 19.42 -1.02 -3.45
C LYS A 167 20.48 -0.70 -2.38
N GLY A 168 20.20 0.23 -1.47
CA GLY A 168 21.12 0.69 -0.41
C GLY A 168 21.53 -0.41 0.59
N ASP A 169 20.60 -1.31 0.95
CA ASP A 169 20.87 -2.42 1.88
C ASP A 169 21.85 -3.48 1.35
N LYS A 170 22.15 -3.48 0.04
CA LYS A 170 23.11 -4.42 -0.56
C LYS A 170 24.56 -3.96 -0.43
N THR A 171 24.82 -2.71 -0.03
CA THR A 171 26.18 -2.13 -0.02
C THR A 171 26.92 -2.22 1.32
N THR A 172 26.25 -2.63 2.41
CA THR A 172 26.85 -2.62 3.77
C THR A 172 27.33 -3.99 4.27
N LYS A 173 27.14 -5.08 3.51
CA LYS A 173 27.50 -6.46 3.96
C LYS A 173 28.73 -7.11 3.31
N SER A 174 29.49 -6.41 2.45
CA SER A 174 30.62 -6.99 1.71
C SER A 174 32.02 -6.48 2.10
N GLY A 175 32.20 -5.83 3.26
CA GLY A 175 33.47 -5.18 3.61
C GLY A 175 34.00 -5.47 5.02
N LYS A 176 34.18 -6.74 5.41
CA LYS A 176 35.08 -7.06 6.55
C LYS A 176 35.57 -8.51 6.54
N ARG A 177 36.50 -8.85 5.63
CA ARG A 177 37.49 -9.91 5.88
C ARG A 177 38.83 -9.53 5.27
N LYS A 178 39.85 -9.63 6.13
CA LYS A 178 41.30 -9.60 5.90
C LYS A 178 41.98 -8.22 5.82
N GLN A 179 42.53 -7.82 6.95
CA GLN A 179 43.98 -7.73 7.15
C GLN A 179 44.21 -7.57 8.65
N ASP A 180 44.99 -8.47 9.24
CA ASP A 180 45.92 -8.16 10.32
C ASP A 180 46.99 -9.25 10.27
N GLU A 181 48.24 -8.80 10.31
CA GLU A 181 49.53 -9.52 10.23
C GLU A 181 49.70 -10.63 11.26
#